data_AF-A0A1Y5PD96-F1
#
_entry.id   AF-A0A1Y5PD96-F1
#
_cell.length_a   1.000
_cell.length_b   1.000
_cell.length_c   1.000
_cell.angle_alpha   90.00
_cell.angle_beta   90.00
_cell.angle_gamma   90.00
#
_symmetry.space_group_name_H-M   'P 1'
#
loop_
_entity.id
_entity.type
_entity.pdbx_description
1 polymer ?
#
loop_
_entity_poly.entity_id
_entity_poly.type
_entity_poly.pdbx_seq_one_letter_code
_entity_poly.pdbx_strand_id
1 'polypeptide(L)'
;MSGPITYNPMGLSDLSSGMMSFSQELDQIGTEAHNLLAGSQEFFKGPQGATNYAQAQQLINQGIQDGKDVIMRHGDTIDNASSSMQAADHQVGNSFQSI
;
A
#
# COMPACT_ATOMS: atom_id res chain seq x y z
N MET A 1 -16.00 2.34 -27.94
CA MET A 1 -16.80 3.10 -26.97
C MET A 1 -16.62 2.43 -25.62
N SER A 2 -15.74 2.95 -24.76
CA SER A 2 -15.66 2.48 -23.38
C SER A 2 -16.98 2.86 -22.71
N GLY A 3 -17.70 1.88 -22.17
CA GLY A 3 -18.92 2.14 -21.41
C GLY A 3 -18.65 3.11 -20.26
N PRO A 4 -19.69 3.80 -19.75
CA PRO A 4 -19.53 4.69 -18.61
C PRO A 4 -18.84 3.93 -17.48
N ILE A 5 -17.72 4.46 -17.00
CA ILE A 5 -17.02 3.89 -15.86
C ILE A 5 -17.92 4.14 -14.66
N THR A 6 -18.66 3.13 -14.23
CA THR A 6 -19.45 3.18 -13.00
C THR A 6 -18.48 3.17 -11.83
N TYR A 7 -18.33 4.30 -11.13
CA TYR A 7 -17.50 4.40 -9.94
C TYR A 7 -18.36 4.57 -8.69
N ASN A 8 -17.88 4.02 -7.57
CA ASN A 8 -18.54 4.13 -6.27
C ASN A 8 -17.66 4.98 -5.33
N PRO A 9 -17.95 6.27 -5.14
CA PRO A 9 -17.14 7.16 -4.30
C PRO A 9 -17.03 6.69 -2.85
N MET A 10 -18.06 6.02 -2.30
CA MET A 10 -17.99 5.39 -0.98
C MET A 10 -16.96 4.24 -0.97
N GLY A 11 -16.93 3.44 -2.04
CA GLY A 11 -15.96 2.36 -2.18
C GLY A 11 -14.51 2.84 -2.30
N LEU A 12 -14.27 4.03 -2.87
CA LEU A 12 -12.94 4.63 -2.92
C LEU A 12 -12.48 5.14 -1.54
N SER A 13 -13.39 5.73 -0.76
CA SER A 13 -13.13 6.13 0.63
C SER A 13 -12.83 4.92 1.54
N ASP A 14 -13.60 3.85 1.40
CA ASP A 14 -13.38 2.60 2.16
C ASP A 14 -12.05 1.92 1.77
N LEU A 15 -11.64 2.05 0.50
CA LEU A 15 -10.37 1.52 0.04
C LEU A 15 -9.17 2.30 0.59
N SER A 16 -9.26 3.64 0.65
CA SER A 16 -8.23 4.49 1.26
C SER A 16 -8.07 4.22 2.76
N SER A 17 -9.18 4.06 3.49
CA SER A 17 -9.13 3.69 4.92
C SER A 17 -8.55 2.29 5.13
N GLY A 18 -8.89 1.33 4.26
CA GLY A 18 -8.29 -0.01 4.24
C GLY A 18 -6.78 0.01 3.99
N MET A 19 -6.30 0.89 3.11
CA MET A 19 -4.87 1.06 2.83
C MET A 19 -4.07 1.55 4.04
N MET A 20 -4.61 2.49 4.81
CA MET A 20 -4.00 2.91 6.07
C MET A 20 -3.92 1.75 7.07
N SER A 21 -4.96 0.92 7.16
CA SER A 21 -4.96 -0.29 8.00
C SER A 21 -3.87 -1.27 7.56
N PHE A 22 -3.76 -1.55 6.25
CA PHE A 22 -2.72 -2.44 5.74
C PHE A 22 -1.30 -1.93 5.99
N SER A 23 -1.07 -0.61 5.93
CA SER A 23 0.24 -0.03 6.28
C SER A 23 0.59 -0.27 7.75
N GLN A 24 -0.39 -0.20 8.65
CA GLN A 24 -0.17 -0.47 10.08
C GLN A 24 0.09 -1.95 10.34
N GLU A 25 -0.64 -2.83 9.64
CA GLU A 25 -0.41 -4.29 9.70
C GLU A 25 1.00 -4.65 9.20
N LEU A 26 1.49 -4.02 8.12
CA LEU A 26 2.86 -4.23 7.63
C LEU A 26 3.92 -3.84 8.66
N ASP A 27 3.70 -2.77 9.42
CA ASP A 27 4.60 -2.38 10.51
C ASP A 27 4.62 -3.40 11.66
N GLN A 28 3.46 -3.97 11.98
CA GLN A 28 3.35 -5.04 12.97
C GLN A 28 4.05 -6.32 12.50
N ILE A 29 3.82 -6.74 11.26
CA ILE A 29 4.49 -7.89 10.62
C ILE A 29 6.01 -7.68 10.61
N GLY A 30 6.47 -6.47 10.30
CA GLY A 30 7.88 -6.13 10.33
C GLY A 30 8.50 -6.29 11.71
N THR A 31 7.81 -5.80 12.74
CA THR A 31 8.24 -5.96 14.14
C THR A 31 8.29 -7.45 14.54
N GLU A 32 7.29 -8.23 14.15
CA GLU A 32 7.24 -9.66 14.41
C GLU A 32 8.37 -10.42 13.69
N ALA A 33 8.63 -10.09 12.43
CA ALA A 33 9.74 -10.67 11.66
C ALA A 33 11.10 -10.40 12.30
N HIS A 34 11.32 -9.19 12.83
CA HIS A 34 12.55 -8.87 13.59
C HIS A 34 12.65 -9.66 14.88
N ASN A 35 11.54 -9.84 15.61
CA ASN A 35 11.53 -10.65 16.84
C ASN A 35 11.83 -12.12 16.55
N LEU A 36 11.26 -12.69 15.49
CA LEU A 36 11.53 -14.06 15.04
C LEU A 36 12.98 -14.22 14.58
N LEU A 37 13.53 -13.22 13.87
CA LEU A 37 14.93 -13.21 13.47
C LEU A 37 15.85 -13.17 14.69
N ALA A 38 15.56 -12.32 15.68
CA ALA A 38 16.31 -12.27 16.93
C ALA A 38 16.26 -13.61 17.69
N GLY A 39 15.12 -14.30 17.69
CA GLY A 39 14.96 -15.63 18.28
C GLY A 39 15.69 -16.75 17.54
N SER A 40 16.08 -16.54 16.28
CA SER A 40 16.75 -17.53 15.43
C SER A 40 18.26 -17.33 15.30
N GLN A 41 18.88 -16.44 16.09
CA GLN A 41 20.33 -16.19 16.09
C GLN A 41 21.20 -17.45 16.17
N GLU A 42 20.71 -18.49 16.83
CA GLU A 42 21.42 -19.77 16.95
C GLU A 42 21.60 -20.52 15.63
N PHE A 43 20.71 -20.32 14.66
CA PHE A 43 20.82 -20.90 13.31
C PHE A 43 21.88 -20.18 12.46
N PHE A 44 22.36 -19.03 12.93
CA PHE A 44 23.39 -18.20 12.30
C PHE A 44 24.76 -18.36 12.98
N LYS A 45 25.09 -19.53 13.54
CA LYS A 45 26.37 -19.78 14.24
C LYS A 45 27.53 -20.25 13.35
N GLY A 46 27.38 -20.25 12.03
CA GLY A 46 28.41 -20.69 11.06
C GLY A 46 29.35 -19.56 10.58
N PRO A 47 30.35 -19.89 9.73
CA PRO A 47 31.34 -18.93 9.21
C PRO A 47 30.76 -17.70 8.49
N GLN A 48 29.54 -17.81 7.96
CA GLN A 48 28.81 -16.72 7.29
C GLN A 48 27.59 -16.25 8.09
N GLY A 49 27.40 -16.74 9.31
CA GLY A 49 26.16 -16.55 10.05
C GLY A 49 25.87 -15.10 10.40
N ALA A 50 26.87 -14.34 10.85
CA ALA A 50 26.72 -12.91 11.11
C ALA A 50 26.32 -12.12 9.84
N THR A 51 26.92 -12.48 8.70
CA THR A 51 26.59 -11.86 7.40
C THR A 51 25.17 -12.19 6.97
N ASN A 52 24.78 -13.46 7.06
CA ASN A 52 23.44 -13.92 6.67
C ASN A 52 22.36 -13.33 7.59
N TYR A 53 22.66 -13.17 8.88
CA TYR A 53 21.77 -12.51 9.83
C TYR A 53 21.57 -11.03 9.48
N ALA A 54 22.67 -10.31 9.22
CA ALA A 54 22.62 -8.91 8.80
C ALA A 54 21.84 -8.75 7.47
N GLN A 55 22.04 -9.68 6.53
CA GLN A 55 21.30 -9.69 5.28
C GLN A 55 19.81 -9.95 5.50
N ALA A 56 19.43 -10.86 6.39
CA ALA A 56 18.03 -11.11 6.75
C ALA A 56 17.38 -9.86 7.38
N GLN A 57 18.09 -9.15 8.26
CA GLN A 57 17.61 -7.88 8.82
C GLN A 57 17.36 -6.83 7.72
N GLN A 58 18.27 -6.73 6.75
CA GLN A 58 18.13 -5.81 5.62
C GLN A 58 16.94 -6.19 4.73
N LEU A 59 16.75 -7.48 4.44
CA LEU A 59 15.63 -7.97 3.63
C LEU A 59 14.28 -7.68 4.28
N ILE A 60 14.16 -7.86 5.60
CA ILE A 60 12.95 -7.52 6.34
C ILE A 60 12.66 -6.01 6.20
N ASN A 61 13.67 -5.17 6.43
CA ASN A 61 13.51 -3.72 6.32
C ASN A 61 13.12 -3.29 4.90
N GLN A 62 13.76 -3.85 3.89
CA GLN A 62 13.47 -3.55 2.48
C GLN A 62 12.05 -3.97 2.12
N GLY A 63 11.63 -5.19 2.49
CA GLY A 63 10.29 -5.69 2.17
C GLY A 63 9.17 -4.86 2.79
N ILE A 64 9.36 -4.38 4.03
CA ILE A 64 8.40 -3.46 4.67
C ILE A 64 8.33 -2.14 3.91
N GLN A 65 9.48 -1.55 3.56
CA GLN A 65 9.51 -0.29 2.84
C GLN A 65 8.88 -0.40 1.46
N ASP A 66 9.20 -1.46 0.71
CA ASP A 66 8.61 -1.72 -0.60
C ASP A 66 7.09 -1.90 -0.50
N GLY A 67 6.61 -2.59 0.54
CA GLY A 67 5.18 -2.75 0.82
C GLY A 67 4.48 -1.40 1.07
N LYS A 68 5.09 -0.54 1.88
CA LYS A 68 4.58 0.83 2.12
C LYS A 68 4.54 1.66 0.85
N ASP A 69 5.59 1.60 0.04
CA ASP A 69 5.67 2.34 -1.23
C ASP A 69 4.58 1.89 -2.21
N VAL A 70 4.27 0.60 -2.27
CA VAL A 70 3.17 0.07 -3.09
C VAL A 70 1.83 0.59 -2.59
N ILE A 71 1.59 0.59 -1.28
CA ILE A 71 0.35 1.11 -0.68
C ILE A 71 0.19 2.60 -0.99
N MET A 72 1.26 3.40 -0.83
CA MET A 72 1.22 4.83 -1.14
C MET A 72 0.90 5.10 -2.62
N ARG A 73 1.56 4.40 -3.55
CA ARG A 73 1.26 4.53 -4.99
C ARG A 73 -0.16 4.14 -5.34
N HIS A 74 -0.70 3.15 -4.65
CA HIS A 74 -2.10 2.75 -4.81
C HIS A 74 -3.05 3.84 -4.30
N GLY A 75 -2.76 4.45 -3.14
CA GLY A 75 -3.49 5.60 -2.61
C GLY A 75 -3.50 6.77 -3.59
N ASP A 76 -2.33 7.16 -4.10
CA ASP A 76 -2.21 8.23 -5.10
C ASP A 76 -3.04 7.94 -6.36
N THR A 77 -3.06 6.68 -6.82
CA THR A 77 -3.84 6.30 -8.00
C THR A 77 -5.34 6.41 -7.75
N ILE A 78 -5.80 6.01 -6.57
CA ILE A 78 -7.21 6.10 -6.15
C ILE A 78 -7.64 7.57 -6.05
N ASP A 79 -6.82 8.42 -5.44
CA ASP A 79 -7.11 9.85 -5.28
C ASP A 79 -7.17 10.55 -6.65
N ASN A 80 -6.22 10.26 -7.54
CA ASN A 80 -6.22 10.79 -8.90
C ASN A 80 -7.44 10.33 -9.69
N ALA A 81 -7.83 9.06 -9.57
CA ALA A 81 -9.02 8.53 -10.22
C ALA A 81 -10.30 9.21 -9.68
N SER A 82 -10.41 9.36 -8.36
CA SER A 82 -11.52 10.04 -7.69
C SER A 82 -11.67 11.49 -8.16
N SER A 83 -10.57 12.26 -8.16
CA SER A 83 -10.57 13.66 -8.61
C SER A 83 -10.95 13.79 -10.09
N SER A 84 -10.41 12.92 -10.95
CA SER A 84 -10.72 12.93 -12.38
C SER A 84 -12.21 12.62 -12.65
N MET A 85 -12.80 11.74 -11.85
CA MET A 85 -14.21 11.37 -11.99
C MET A 85 -15.16 12.45 -11.46
N GLN A 86 -14.83 13.10 -10.34
CA GLN A 86 -15.58 14.27 -9.86
C GLN A 86 -15.55 15.42 -10.87
N ALA A 87 -14.40 15.68 -11.50
CA ALA A 87 -14.29 16.68 -12.56
C ALA A 87 -15.16 16.33 -13.77
N ALA A 88 -15.21 15.05 -14.17
CA ALA A 88 -16.07 14.58 -15.24
C ALA A 88 -17.57 14.75 -14.90
N ASP A 89 -17.98 14.41 -13.68
CA ASP A 89 -19.37 14.57 -13.22
C ASP A 89 -19.79 16.04 -13.20
N HIS A 90 -18.94 16.96 -12.75
CA HIS A 90 -19.21 18.40 -12.82
C HIS A 90 -19.38 18.89 -14.26
N GLN A 91 -18.55 18.40 -15.18
CA GLN A 91 -18.59 18.80 -16.58
C GLN A 91 -19.87 18.28 -17.27
N VAL A 92 -20.26 17.03 -16.96
CA VAL A 92 -21.50 16.42 -17.45
C VAL A 92 -22.73 17.08 -16.81
N GLY A 93 -22.73 17.32 -15.50
CA GLY A 93 -23.83 18.00 -14.79
C GLY A 93 -24.11 19.40 -15.35
N ASN A 94 -23.06 20.17 -15.62
CA ASN A 94 -23.19 21.48 -16.28
C ASN A 94 -23.75 21.37 -17.70
N SER A 95 -23.45 20.28 -18.42
CA SER A 95 -23.99 20.07 -19.77
C SER A 95 -25.49 19.78 -19.76
N PHE A 96 -26.04 19.14 -18.72
CA PHE A 96 -27.47 18.92 -18.56
C PHE A 96 -28.24 20.15 -18.08
N GLN A 97 -27.59 21.07 -17.37
CA GLN A 97 -28.19 22.35 -16.94
C GLN A 97 -28.26 23.40 -18.05
N SER A 98 -27.51 23.20 -19.13
CA SER A 98 -27.41 24.09 -20.30
C SER A 98 -28.39 23.76 -21.44
N ILE A 99 -29.23 22.73 -21.28
CA ILE A 99 -30.23 22.28 -22.27
C ILE A 99 -31.62 22.60 -21.72
#